data_AF-A0A5P2BNY4-F1
#
_entry.id   AF-A0A5P2BNY4-F1
#
_cell.length_a   1.000
_cell.length_b   1.000
_cell.length_c   1.000
_cell.angle_alpha   90.00
_cell.angle_beta   90.00
_cell.angle_gamma   90.00
#
_symmetry.space_group_name_H-M   'P 1'
#
loop_
_entity.id
_entity.type
_entity.pdbx_description
1 polymer ?
#
loop_
_entity_poly.entity_id
_entity_poly.type
_entity_poly.pdbx_seq_one_letter_code
_entity_poly.pdbx_strand_id
1 'polypeptide(L)'
;MAASETVTLVLGEDSLLPESPADVEDLVRLLRGHVAQLGARSVQGTSALLRAQQLCSESIPEGYMPSRVYLVRLAEATQELAAHVEPGECGPKATRGARRWRRPKVNVLRGAVFALALACLVLAASVPRP
;
A
#
# COMPACT_ATOMS: atom_id res chain seq x y z
N MET A 1 5.99 -17.24 -7.87
CA MET A 1 5.24 -15.99 -7.62
C MET A 1 6.17 -15.00 -6.93
N ALA A 2 6.28 -13.80 -7.47
CA ALA A 2 7.15 -12.75 -6.94
C ALA A 2 6.47 -11.98 -5.79
N ALA A 3 7.27 -11.37 -4.92
CA ALA A 3 6.75 -10.53 -3.82
C ALA A 3 5.87 -9.38 -4.35
N SER A 4 6.26 -8.76 -5.47
CA SER A 4 5.50 -7.70 -6.13
C SER A 4 4.13 -8.18 -6.64
N GLU A 5 4.03 -9.41 -7.16
CA GLU A 5 2.77 -9.99 -7.62
C GLU A 5 1.82 -10.19 -6.43
N THR A 6 2.31 -10.75 -5.32
CA THR A 6 1.50 -10.95 -4.11
C THR A 6 1.07 -9.63 -3.48
N VAL A 7 1.96 -8.63 -3.45
CA VAL A 7 1.61 -7.26 -3.02
C VAL A 7 0.54 -6.66 -3.93
N THR A 8 0.60 -6.89 -5.24
CA THR A 8 -0.41 -6.39 -6.20
C THR A 8 -1.77 -7.05 -6.00
N LEU A 9 -1.83 -8.30 -5.52
CA LEU A 9 -3.11 -8.91 -5.16
C LEU A 9 -3.80 -8.20 -3.99
N VAL A 10 -3.04 -7.61 -3.07
CA VAL A 10 -3.58 -6.92 -1.87
C VAL A 10 -3.73 -5.41 -2.08
N LEU A 11 -2.74 -4.79 -2.72
CA LEU A 11 -2.66 -3.34 -2.96
C LEU A 11 -2.98 -2.97 -4.41
N GLY A 12 -3.52 -3.89 -5.22
CA GLY A 12 -3.94 -3.62 -6.59
C GLY A 12 -5.17 -2.72 -6.62
N GLU A 13 -5.34 -1.96 -7.70
CA GLU A 13 -6.56 -1.17 -7.93
C GLU A 13 -7.76 -2.09 -8.21
N ASP A 14 -7.51 -3.23 -8.85
CA ASP A 14 -8.48 -4.30 -9.11
C ASP A 14 -8.43 -5.41 -8.05
N SER A 15 -7.83 -5.15 -6.87
CA SER A 15 -7.74 -6.13 -5.80
C SER A 15 -9.13 -6.53 -5.34
N LEU A 16 -9.47 -7.81 -5.58
CA LEU A 16 -10.66 -8.42 -5.00
C LEU A 16 -10.41 -8.64 -3.51
N LEU A 17 -11.40 -8.31 -2.71
CA LEU A 17 -11.30 -8.50 -1.27
C LEU A 17 -11.23 -10.00 -0.98
N PRO A 18 -10.38 -10.45 -0.04
CA PRO A 18 -10.42 -11.82 0.41
C PRO A 18 -11.84 -12.13 0.90
N GLU A 19 -12.40 -13.22 0.37
CA GLU A 19 -13.78 -13.63 0.61
C GLU A 19 -13.88 -14.42 1.91
N SER A 20 -12.80 -15.09 2.29
CA SER A 20 -12.70 -15.94 3.46
C SER A 20 -11.55 -15.55 4.40
N PRO A 21 -11.64 -15.89 5.71
CA PRO A 21 -10.52 -15.74 6.63
C PRO A 21 -9.33 -16.62 6.24
N ALA A 22 -9.56 -17.78 5.61
CA ALA A 22 -8.50 -18.65 5.12
C ALA A 22 -7.66 -17.95 4.03
N ASP A 23 -8.31 -17.21 3.13
CA ASP A 23 -7.61 -16.45 2.08
C ASP A 23 -6.68 -15.39 2.70
N VAL A 24 -7.12 -14.76 3.79
CA VAL A 24 -6.30 -13.79 4.54
C VAL A 24 -5.09 -14.49 5.14
N GLU A 25 -5.27 -15.65 5.78
CA GLU A 25 -4.17 -16.42 6.38
C GLU A 25 -3.15 -16.86 5.34
N ASP A 26 -3.60 -17.32 4.17
CA ASP A 26 -2.72 -17.73 3.07
C ASP A 26 -1.93 -16.55 2.50
N LEU A 27 -2.59 -15.41 2.28
CA LEU A 27 -1.90 -14.19 1.83
C LEU A 27 -0.93 -13.66 2.87
N VAL A 28 -1.27 -13.71 4.16
CA VAL A 28 -0.35 -13.34 5.25
C VAL A 28 0.84 -14.29 5.27
N ARG A 29 0.63 -15.60 5.15
CA ARG A 29 1.72 -16.59 5.12
C ARG A 29 2.64 -16.36 3.95
N LEU A 30 2.10 -16.07 2.77
CA LEU A 30 2.87 -15.72 1.58
C LEU A 30 3.70 -14.44 1.78
N LEU A 31 3.08 -13.36 2.27
CA LEU A 31 3.78 -12.10 2.52
C LEU A 31 4.89 -12.25 3.56
N ARG A 32 4.65 -12.99 4.65
CA ARG A 32 5.69 -13.30 5.66
C ARG A 32 6.85 -14.08 5.04
N GLY A 33 6.55 -15.04 4.16
CA GLY A 33 7.57 -15.76 3.40
C GLY A 33 8.43 -14.83 2.55
N HIS A 34 7.79 -13.88 1.85
CA HIS A 34 8.50 -12.85 1.06
C HIS A 34 9.35 -11.93 1.94
N VAL A 35 8.85 -11.50 3.10
CA VAL A 35 9.63 -10.70 4.06
C VAL A 35 10.86 -11.47 4.53
N ALA A 36 10.77 -12.77 4.82
CA ALA A 36 11.92 -13.59 5.19
C ALA A 36 12.94 -13.69 4.04
N GLN A 37 12.46 -13.89 2.81
CA GLN A 37 13.32 -13.97 1.62
C GLN A 37 14.02 -12.64 1.31
N LEU A 38 13.29 -11.52 1.38
CA LEU A 38 13.83 -10.17 1.18
C LEU A 38 14.78 -9.80 2.33
N GLY A 39 14.42 -10.16 3.57
CA GLY A 39 15.23 -9.93 4.76
C GLY A 39 16.62 -10.55 4.65
N ALA A 40 16.72 -11.78 4.14
CA ALA A 40 17.99 -12.45 3.90
C ALA A 40 18.90 -11.74 2.89
N ARG A 41 18.34 -10.91 2.00
CA ARG A 41 19.05 -10.15 0.96
C ARG A 41 19.22 -8.66 1.32
N SER A 42 18.58 -8.21 2.39
CA SER A 42 18.57 -6.81 2.82
C SER A 42 19.73 -6.48 3.76
N VAL A 43 20.10 -5.21 3.82
CA VAL A 43 21.01 -4.71 4.85
C VAL A 43 20.32 -4.81 6.21
N GLN A 44 20.98 -5.46 7.17
CA GLN A 44 20.47 -5.62 8.53
C GLN A 44 20.21 -4.25 9.18
N GLY A 45 19.12 -4.15 9.95
CA GLY A 45 18.78 -2.95 10.72
C GLY A 45 18.13 -1.80 9.93
N THR A 46 17.77 -2.00 8.66
CA THR A 46 16.95 -1.01 7.93
C THR A 46 15.57 -0.86 8.57
N SER A 47 15.04 0.37 8.61
CA SER A 47 13.73 0.64 9.21
C SER A 47 12.59 -0.11 8.51
N ALA A 48 12.68 -0.29 7.19
CA ALA A 48 11.72 -1.08 6.42
C ALA A 48 11.76 -2.56 6.82
N LEU A 49 12.94 -3.14 7.02
CA LEU A 49 13.08 -4.52 7.49
C LEU A 49 12.51 -4.68 8.90
N LEU A 50 12.87 -3.79 9.82
CA LEU A 50 12.39 -3.83 11.20
C LEU A 50 10.85 -3.72 11.26
N ARG A 51 10.26 -2.81 10.47
CA ARG A 51 8.80 -2.67 10.37
C ARG A 51 8.13 -3.93 9.81
N ALA A 52 8.67 -4.50 8.74
CA ALA A 52 8.14 -5.72 8.15
C ALA A 52 8.24 -6.91 9.12
N GLN A 53 9.38 -7.07 9.81
CA GLN A 53 9.58 -8.11 10.82
C GLN A 53 8.64 -7.94 12.03
N GLN A 54 8.45 -6.71 12.50
CA GLN A 54 7.52 -6.41 13.58
C GLN A 54 6.10 -6.90 13.23
N LEU A 55 5.59 -6.52 12.06
CA LEU A 55 4.28 -6.99 11.58
C LEU A 55 4.24 -8.50 11.41
N CYS A 56 5.34 -9.13 10.97
CA CYS A 56 5.41 -10.59 10.87
C CYS A 56 5.33 -11.30 12.24
N SER A 57 5.75 -10.63 13.32
CA SER A 57 5.71 -11.19 14.68
C SER A 57 4.34 -11.06 15.37
N GLU A 58 3.49 -10.15 14.90
CA GLU A 58 2.14 -9.95 15.43
C GLU A 58 1.23 -11.16 15.11
N SER A 59 0.20 -11.41 15.90
CA SER A 59 -0.86 -12.35 15.49
C SER A 59 -1.77 -11.69 14.46
N ILE A 60 -2.43 -12.50 13.63
CA ILE A 60 -3.47 -11.96 12.74
C ILE A 60 -4.64 -11.52 13.64
N PRO A 61 -5.07 -10.25 13.57
CA PRO A 61 -6.16 -9.78 14.41
C PRO A 61 -7.48 -10.41 13.98
N GLU A 62 -8.32 -10.73 14.96
CA GLU A 62 -9.63 -11.34 14.72
C GLU A 62 -10.62 -10.36 14.08
N GLY A 63 -11.50 -10.90 13.23
CA GLY A 63 -12.56 -10.16 12.57
C GLY A 63 -12.18 -9.62 11.19
N TYR A 64 -13.18 -9.56 10.31
CA TYR A 64 -12.99 -9.30 8.88
C TYR A 64 -12.21 -8.01 8.56
N MET A 65 -12.59 -6.87 9.14
CA MET A 65 -11.93 -5.59 8.86
C MET A 65 -10.52 -5.49 9.47
N PRO A 66 -10.30 -5.84 10.76
CA PRO A 66 -8.96 -5.86 11.34
C PRO A 66 -7.97 -6.74 10.58
N SER A 67 -8.36 -7.97 10.21
CA SER A 67 -7.45 -8.88 9.47
C SER A 67 -7.07 -8.30 8.11
N ARG A 68 -8.01 -7.61 7.44
CA ARG A 68 -7.74 -6.94 6.15
C ARG A 68 -6.81 -5.74 6.29
N VAL A 69 -7.01 -4.90 7.30
CA VAL A 69 -6.11 -3.76 7.56
C VAL A 69 -4.70 -4.26 7.88
N TYR A 70 -4.59 -5.32 8.68
CA TYR A 70 -3.32 -5.97 8.95
C TYR A 70 -2.66 -6.51 7.67
N LEU A 71 -3.42 -7.20 6.81
CA LEU A 71 -2.92 -7.71 5.53
C LEU A 71 -2.39 -6.59 4.63
N VAL A 72 -3.12 -5.47 4.53
CA VAL A 72 -2.69 -4.29 3.76
C VAL A 72 -1.39 -3.71 4.32
N ARG A 73 -1.29 -3.51 5.64
CA ARG A 73 -0.08 -3.00 6.29
C ARG A 73 1.12 -3.91 6.07
N LEU A 74 0.92 -5.23 6.12
CA LEU A 74 1.96 -6.21 5.85
C LEU A 74 2.41 -6.15 4.39
N ALA A 75 1.48 -6.01 3.45
CA ALA A 75 1.80 -5.85 2.03
C ALA A 75 2.57 -4.55 1.76
N GLU A 76 2.18 -3.43 2.36
CA GLU A 76 2.89 -2.15 2.28
C GLU A 76 4.32 -2.27 2.81
N ALA A 77 4.51 -2.89 3.98
CA ALA A 77 5.84 -3.09 4.54
C ALA A 77 6.72 -4.02 3.68
N THR A 78 6.12 -5.05 3.06
CA THR A 78 6.81 -5.93 2.12
C THR A 78 7.24 -5.16 0.86
N GLN A 79 6.39 -4.28 0.36
CA GLN A 79 6.71 -3.42 -0.78
C GLN A 79 7.84 -2.44 -0.47
N GLU A 80 7.78 -1.78 0.70
CA GLU A 80 8.85 -0.90 1.17
C GLU A 80 10.18 -1.65 1.26
N LEU A 81 10.18 -2.85 1.86
CA LEU A 81 11.37 -3.69 1.97
C LEU A 81 11.91 -4.11 0.59
N ALA A 82 11.04 -4.52 -0.33
CA ALA A 82 11.45 -4.91 -1.68
C ALA A 82 12.15 -3.76 -2.42
N ALA A 83 11.66 -2.52 -2.27
CA ALA A 83 12.28 -1.33 -2.86
C ALA A 83 13.69 -1.05 -2.31
N HIS A 84 14.03 -1.53 -1.11
CA HIS A 84 15.36 -1.41 -0.53
C HIS A 84 16.32 -2.52 -0.96
N VAL A 85 15.80 -3.68 -1.38
CA VAL A 85 16.61 -4.84 -1.76
C VAL A 85 17.01 -4.81 -3.23
N GLU A 86 16.14 -4.31 -4.12
CA GLU A 86 16.42 -4.24 -5.56
C GLU A 86 17.45 -3.13 -5.89
N PRO A 87 18.71 -3.46 -6.22
CA PRO A 87 19.73 -2.47 -6.54
C PRO A 87 19.72 -2.24 -8.06
N GLY A 88 18.95 -1.26 -8.53
CA GLY A 88 18.79 -1.11 -9.98
C GLY A 88 18.03 0.10 -10.49
N GLU A 89 18.19 1.29 -9.90
CA GLU A 89 18.23 2.55 -10.66
C GLU A 89 18.59 3.74 -9.73
N CYS A 90 19.87 4.12 -9.80
CA CYS A 90 20.45 5.45 -9.52
C CYS A 90 20.46 6.01 -8.08
N GLY A 91 21.62 5.88 -7.42
CA GLY A 91 22.39 7.01 -6.87
C GLY A 91 22.09 7.49 -5.43
N PRO A 92 23.12 7.90 -4.66
CA PRO A 92 22.98 8.27 -3.25
C PRO A 92 22.41 9.69 -3.13
N LYS A 93 21.11 9.78 -2.92
CA LYS A 93 20.49 10.91 -2.20
C LYS A 93 19.56 10.35 -1.15
N ALA A 94 20.07 10.28 0.07
CA ALA A 94 19.23 10.52 1.23
C ALA A 94 18.48 11.83 0.97
N THR A 95 17.20 11.75 0.63
CA THR A 95 16.14 12.74 0.83
C THR A 95 14.89 12.36 0.02
N ARG A 96 13.95 11.69 0.71
CA ARG A 96 12.51 11.98 0.65
C ARG A 96 11.70 11.73 -0.64
N GLY A 97 12.21 11.06 -1.69
CA GLY A 97 11.47 11.08 -2.97
C GLY A 97 11.81 10.06 -4.05
N ALA A 98 12.29 8.86 -3.71
CA ALA A 98 12.39 7.75 -4.67
C ALA A 98 11.38 6.67 -4.27
N ARG A 99 10.50 6.14 -5.12
CA ARG A 99 10.33 6.27 -6.55
C ARG A 99 8.91 5.79 -6.84
N ARG A 100 8.13 6.65 -7.47
CA ARG A 100 6.86 6.33 -8.11
C ARG A 100 6.96 4.98 -8.85
N TRP A 101 6.25 3.96 -8.39
CA TRP A 101 5.63 3.02 -9.31
C TRP A 101 4.13 3.30 -9.27
N ARG A 102 3.60 3.60 -10.44
CA ARG A 102 2.40 4.39 -10.70
C ARG A 102 1.14 3.99 -9.91
N ARG A 103 0.65 4.89 -9.06
CA ARG A 103 -0.78 5.23 -8.97
C ARG A 103 -1.00 6.71 -9.28
N PRO A 104 -1.35 7.08 -10.52
CA PRO A 104 -1.90 8.39 -10.81
C PRO A 104 -3.42 8.25 -11.00
N LYS A 105 -4.20 8.99 -10.19
CA LYS A 105 -5.39 9.79 -10.61
C LYS A 105 -6.59 9.81 -9.64
N VAL A 106 -6.66 9.01 -8.58
CA VAL A 106 -7.92 8.98 -7.79
C VAL A 106 -8.10 10.20 -6.86
N ASN A 107 -7.03 10.66 -6.20
CA ASN A 107 -7.11 11.83 -5.32
C ASN A 107 -7.20 13.17 -6.09
N VAL A 108 -6.73 13.22 -7.34
CA VAL A 108 -6.90 14.39 -8.21
C VAL A 108 -8.34 14.46 -8.73
N LEU A 109 -8.93 13.32 -9.10
CA LEU A 109 -10.32 13.28 -9.58
C LEU A 109 -11.30 13.71 -8.48
N ARG A 110 -11.11 13.22 -7.25
CA ARG A 110 -11.93 13.67 -6.11
C ARG A 110 -11.75 15.16 -5.82
N GLY A 111 -10.52 15.67 -5.88
CA GLY A 111 -10.26 17.10 -5.71
C GLY A 111 -10.92 17.96 -6.81
N ALA A 112 -10.85 17.52 -8.06
CA ALA A 112 -11.45 18.22 -9.20
C ALA A 112 -12.99 18.22 -9.13
N VAL A 113 -13.61 17.09 -8.79
CA VAL A 113 -15.08 16.99 -8.62
C VAL A 113 -15.54 17.89 -7.47
N PHE A 114 -14.80 17.94 -6.36
CA PHE A 114 -15.13 18.79 -5.23
C PHE A 114 -15.04 20.28 -5.58
N ALA A 115 -13.97 20.69 -6.29
CA ALA A 115 -13.80 22.06 -6.76
C ALA A 115 -14.90 22.47 -7.75
N LEU A 116 -15.28 21.57 -8.66
CA LEU A 116 -16.35 21.81 -9.63
C LEU A 116 -17.72 21.96 -8.96
N ALA A 117 -18.05 21.07 -8.01
CA ALA A 117 -19.29 21.16 -7.24
C ALA A 117 -19.38 22.48 -6.45
N LEU A 118 -18.26 22.90 -5.84
CA LEU A 118 -18.18 24.15 -5.09
C LEU A 118 -18.34 25.37 -6.00
N ALA A 119 -17.75 25.35 -7.20
CA ALA A 119 -17.94 26.41 -8.20
C ALA A 119 -19.41 26.50 -8.66
N CYS A 120 -20.06 25.36 -8.92
CA CYS A 120 -21.49 25.33 -9.26
C CYS A 120 -22.37 25.87 -8.13
N LEU A 121 -22.05 25.55 -6.87
CA LEU A 121 -22.77 26.06 -5.71
C LEU A 121 -22.66 27.58 -5.60
N VAL A 122 -21.46 28.14 -5.79
CA VAL A 122 -21.22 29.60 -5.74
C VAL A 122 -21.96 30.30 -6.87
N LEU A 123 -21.93 29.75 -8.10
CA LEU A 123 -22.70 30.29 -9.22
C LEU A 123 -24.20 30.27 -8.93
N ALA A 124 -24.75 29.14 -8.46
CA ALA A 124 -26.16 29.03 -8.12
C ALA A 124 -26.60 29.98 -6.99
N ALA A 125 -25.71 30.26 -6.03
CA ALA A 125 -25.96 31.24 -4.98
C ALA A 125 -25.81 32.71 -5.45
N SER A 126 -25.11 32.94 -6.56
CA SER A 126 -24.86 34.28 -7.11
C SER A 126 -25.90 34.74 -8.13
N VAL A 127 -26.82 33.85 -8.56
CA VAL A 127 -27.95 34.24 -9.42
C VAL A 127 -29.07 34.80 -8.53
N PRO A 128 -29.51 36.06 -8.72
CA PRO A 128 -30.69 36.56 -8.05
C PRO A 128 -31.89 35.78 -8.60
N ARG A 129 -32.60 35.08 -7.72
CA ARG A 129 -33.84 34.40 -8.08
C ARG A 129 -34.88 35.47 -8.47
N PRO A 130 -35.50 35.40 -9.66
CA PRO A 130 -36.57 36.32 -10.05
C PRO A 130 -37.81 36.17 -9.17
#